data_AF-A0AAW8M1K9-F1
#
_entry.id   AF-A0AAW8M1K9-F1
#
_cell.length_a   1.000
_cell.length_b   1.000
_cell.length_c   1.000
_cell.angle_alpha   90.00
_cell.angle_beta   90.00
_cell.angle_gamma   90.00
#
_symmetry.space_group_name_H-M   'P 1'
#
loop_
_entity.id
_entity.type
_entity.pdbx_description
1 polymer ?
#
loop_
_entity_poly.entity_id
_entity_poly.type
_entity_poly.pdbx_seq_one_letter_code
_entity_poly.pdbx_strand_id
1 'polypeptide(L)'
;MLKTSIEAALETGTAKPESLERINVDTTVQPKAIAPPTDSGLYLKALQMLVRQAEKHGIELRQSCMRLAKAATVRASRYAHAGQFRRMHRELKRLRTFIGRILRGIGRKIAVNVELERTFVRLLGLVERLLAQKPKDKNKLYSLHAPEVVCISKGKARTPYEFGCKVGIARRTARGWC
;
A
#
# COMPACT_ATOMS: atom_id res chain seq x y z
N MET A 1 -13.34 -17.96 12.71
CA MET A 1 -12.44 -18.78 11.88
C MET A 1 -11.47 -19.60 12.71
N LEU A 2 -10.60 -19.02 13.55
CA LEU A 2 -9.65 -19.80 14.37
C LEU A 2 -10.32 -20.77 15.35
N LYS A 3 -11.40 -20.35 16.02
CA LYS A 3 -12.16 -21.19 16.98
C LYS A 3 -12.62 -22.51 16.36
N THR A 4 -13.26 -22.42 15.19
CA THR A 4 -13.80 -23.57 14.45
C THR A 4 -12.70 -24.52 13.98
N SER A 5 -11.53 -24.00 13.61
CA SER A 5 -10.37 -24.81 13.23
C SER A 5 -9.73 -25.52 14.44
N ILE A 6 -9.79 -24.92 15.62
CA ILE A 6 -9.29 -25.52 16.87
C ILE A 6 -10.24 -26.64 17.32
N GLU A 7 -11.55 -26.39 17.27
CA GLU A 7 -12.59 -27.37 17.59
C GLU A 7 -12.48 -28.60 16.69
N ALA A 8 -12.41 -28.41 15.36
CA ALA A 8 -12.24 -29.51 14.42
C ALA A 8 -10.92 -30.29 14.62
N ALA A 9 -9.84 -29.62 15.05
CA ALA A 9 -8.56 -30.28 15.31
C ALA A 9 -8.57 -31.12 16.60
N LEU A 10 -9.37 -30.72 17.59
CA LEU A 10 -9.61 -31.48 18.82
C LEU A 10 -10.51 -32.69 18.56
N GLU A 11 -11.59 -32.50 17.79
CA GLU A 11 -12.53 -33.57 17.43
C GLU A 11 -11.89 -34.67 16.59
N THR A 12 -11.03 -34.29 15.64
CA THR A 12 -10.32 -35.25 14.77
C THR A 12 -9.09 -35.89 15.44
N GLY A 13 -8.79 -35.57 16.70
CA GLY A 13 -7.61 -36.06 17.42
C GLY A 13 -6.26 -35.56 16.87
N THR A 14 -6.29 -34.65 15.89
CA THR A 14 -5.10 -34.04 15.28
C THR A 14 -4.40 -33.06 16.25
N ALA A 15 -5.10 -32.63 17.30
CA ALA A 15 -4.58 -31.86 18.42
C ALA A 15 -4.94 -32.51 19.74
N LYS A 16 -3.96 -32.72 20.63
CA LYS A 16 -4.25 -33.05 22.03
C LYS A 16 -4.49 -31.77 22.82
N PRO A 17 -5.39 -31.78 23.82
CA PRO A 17 -5.62 -30.63 24.69
C PRO A 17 -4.33 -30.09 25.33
N GLU A 18 -3.44 -30.98 25.77
CA GLU A 18 -2.13 -30.63 26.37
C GLU A 18 -1.23 -29.83 25.40
N SER A 19 -1.39 -30.03 24.09
CA SER A 19 -0.61 -29.33 23.07
C SER A 19 -1.03 -27.86 22.87
N LEU A 20 -2.17 -27.46 23.45
CA LEU A 20 -2.67 -26.09 23.41
C LEU A 20 -2.23 -25.26 24.62
N GLU A 21 -1.65 -25.88 25.66
CA GLU A 21 -1.13 -25.16 26.84
C GLU A 21 0.09 -24.30 26.51
N ARG A 22 0.90 -24.70 25.52
CA ARG A 22 2.07 -23.95 25.05
C ARG A 22 2.00 -23.75 23.54
N ILE A 23 1.82 -22.50 23.14
CA ILE A 23 1.75 -22.08 21.74
C ILE A 23 2.89 -21.11 21.48
N ASN A 24 3.74 -21.43 20.50
CA ASN A 24 4.75 -20.50 20.03
C ASN A 24 4.11 -19.59 18.97
N VAL A 25 4.15 -18.29 19.22
CA VAL A 25 3.62 -17.27 18.31
C VAL A 25 4.78 -16.45 17.79
N ASP A 26 5.12 -16.68 16.52
CA ASP A 26 6.13 -15.90 15.81
C ASP A 26 5.43 -14.92 14.85
N THR A 27 5.82 -13.65 14.89
CA THR A 27 5.40 -12.69 13.87
C THR A 27 6.43 -12.64 12.75
N THR A 28 6.04 -13.03 11.55
CA THR A 28 6.87 -12.95 10.35
C THR A 28 6.30 -11.94 9.36
N VAL A 29 7.05 -11.65 8.31
CA VAL A 29 6.60 -10.83 7.19
C VAL A 29 6.45 -11.73 6.00
N GLN A 30 5.24 -11.82 5.47
CA GLN A 30 5.06 -12.47 4.19
C GLN A 30 5.29 -11.44 3.08
N PRO A 31 6.31 -11.61 2.22
CA PRO A 31 6.56 -10.68 1.14
C PRO A 31 5.33 -10.61 0.25
N LYS A 32 4.92 -9.38 -0.10
CA LYS A 32 3.82 -9.16 -1.04
C LYS A 32 4.41 -8.77 -2.38
N ALA A 33 3.83 -9.30 -3.46
CA ALA A 33 4.24 -8.96 -4.82
C ALA A 33 3.87 -7.51 -5.15
N ILE A 34 4.69 -6.56 -4.68
CA ILE A 34 4.57 -5.14 -4.95
C ILE A 34 5.81 -4.65 -5.72
N ALA A 35 5.61 -3.63 -6.55
CA ALA A 35 6.73 -2.91 -7.14
C ALA A 35 7.51 -2.17 -6.03
N PRO A 36 8.84 -1.96 -6.19
CA PRO A 36 9.62 -1.16 -5.26
C PRO A 36 8.97 0.20 -5.01
N PRO A 37 8.68 0.56 -3.74
CA PRO A 37 7.92 1.76 -3.45
C PRO A 37 8.80 3.00 -3.60
N THR A 38 8.68 3.64 -4.75
CA THR A 38 9.26 4.97 -5.01
C THR A 38 8.16 6.02 -4.98
N ASP A 39 8.44 7.19 -4.42
CA ASP A 39 7.44 8.28 -4.32
C ASP A 39 6.87 8.65 -5.71
N SER A 40 7.73 8.76 -6.72
CA SER A 40 7.33 9.07 -8.09
C SER A 40 6.41 8.00 -8.69
N GLY A 41 6.75 6.71 -8.50
CA GLY A 41 5.94 5.58 -8.95
C GLY A 41 4.60 5.49 -8.22
N LEU A 42 4.59 5.74 -6.91
CA LEU A 42 3.40 5.73 -6.09
C LEU A 42 2.42 6.85 -6.49
N TYR A 43 2.92 8.06 -6.74
CA TYR A 43 2.11 9.16 -7.27
C TYR A 43 1.56 8.87 -8.67
N LEU A 44 2.35 8.28 -9.57
CA LEU A 44 1.85 7.89 -10.89
C LEU A 44 0.76 6.83 -10.78
N LYS A 45 0.91 5.85 -9.88
CA LYS A 45 -0.08 4.81 -9.66
C LYS A 45 -1.38 5.38 -9.09
N ALA A 46 -1.31 6.35 -8.18
CA ALA A 46 -2.48 7.08 -7.68
C ALA A 46 -3.24 7.76 -8.82
N LEU A 47 -2.53 8.48 -9.70
CA LEU A 47 -3.14 9.11 -10.87
C LEU A 47 -3.82 8.10 -11.79
N GLN A 48 -3.14 6.98 -12.10
CA GLN A 48 -3.71 5.92 -12.93
C GLN A 48 -4.99 5.34 -12.33
N MET A 49 -5.01 5.11 -11.01
CA MET A 49 -6.18 4.56 -10.33
C MET A 49 -7.34 5.57 -10.32
N LEU A 50 -7.07 6.85 -10.06
CA LEU A 50 -8.10 7.90 -10.10
C LEU A 50 -8.71 8.05 -11.50
N VAL A 51 -7.87 8.10 -12.54
CA VAL A 51 -8.34 8.24 -13.93
C VAL A 51 -9.15 7.03 -14.36
N ARG A 52 -8.66 5.81 -14.11
CA ARG A 52 -9.39 4.57 -14.43
C ARG A 52 -10.74 4.49 -13.71
N GLN A 53 -10.79 4.90 -12.45
CA GLN A 53 -12.03 4.89 -11.68
C GLN A 53 -13.00 5.97 -12.20
N ALA A 54 -12.50 7.15 -12.56
CA ALA A 54 -13.31 8.20 -13.17
C ALA A 54 -13.90 7.75 -14.51
N GLU A 55 -13.10 7.14 -15.40
CA GLU A 55 -13.54 6.58 -16.68
C GLU A 55 -14.60 5.49 -16.49
N LYS A 56 -14.40 4.57 -15.53
CA LYS A 56 -15.36 3.51 -15.22
C LYS A 56 -16.74 4.02 -14.83
N HIS A 57 -16.81 5.20 -14.21
CA HIS A 57 -18.05 5.81 -13.73
C HIS A 57 -18.53 6.98 -14.61
N GLY A 58 -17.99 7.11 -15.83
CA GLY A 58 -18.40 8.15 -16.78
C GLY A 58 -18.08 9.58 -16.33
N ILE A 59 -17.13 9.77 -15.42
CA ILE A 59 -16.76 11.09 -14.90
C ILE A 59 -15.75 11.73 -15.87
N GLU A 60 -16.21 12.70 -16.64
CA GLU A 60 -15.32 13.44 -17.55
C GLU A 60 -14.29 14.27 -16.77
N LEU A 61 -13.00 14.09 -17.07
CA LEU A 61 -11.93 14.88 -16.47
C LEU A 61 -11.54 16.00 -17.42
N ARG A 62 -11.53 17.25 -16.93
CA ARG A 62 -11.15 18.44 -17.73
C ARG A 62 -9.79 18.30 -18.40
N GLN A 63 -8.84 17.63 -17.77
CA GLN A 63 -7.51 17.34 -18.32
C GLN A 63 -6.99 16.00 -17.81
N SER A 64 -6.65 15.09 -18.72
CA SER A 64 -5.87 13.90 -18.39
C SER A 64 -4.38 14.29 -18.32
N CYS A 65 -3.89 14.66 -17.13
CA CYS A 65 -2.46 14.98 -16.92
C CYS A 65 -1.53 13.75 -17.05
N MET A 66 -2.02 12.63 -17.59
CA MET A 66 -1.36 11.32 -17.63
C MET A 66 -0.05 11.34 -18.40
N ARG A 67 0.00 11.98 -19.57
CA ARG A 67 1.23 12.09 -20.37
C ARG A 67 2.32 12.85 -19.62
N LEU A 68 1.95 13.97 -19.01
CA LEU A 68 2.88 14.80 -18.22
C LEU A 68 3.33 14.09 -16.94
N ALA A 69 2.43 13.35 -16.28
CA ALA A 69 2.76 12.58 -15.10
C ALA A 69 3.75 11.44 -15.40
N LYS A 70 3.57 10.70 -16.50
CA LYS A 70 4.53 9.68 -16.96
C LYS A 70 5.91 10.30 -17.18
N ALA A 71 5.98 11.42 -17.90
CA ALA A 71 7.24 12.13 -18.14
C ALA A 71 7.91 12.61 -16.84
N ALA A 72 7.14 13.21 -15.93
CA ALA A 72 7.65 13.67 -14.63
C ALA A 72 8.19 12.52 -13.77
N THR A 73 7.53 11.35 -13.82
CA THR A 73 7.97 10.13 -13.10
C THR A 73 9.32 9.63 -13.60
N VAL A 74 9.51 9.58 -14.92
CA VAL A 74 10.78 9.18 -15.54
C VAL A 74 11.89 10.18 -15.19
N ARG A 75 11.61 11.49 -15.28
CA ARG A 75 12.57 12.53 -14.90
C ARG A 75 12.96 12.45 -13.42
N ALA A 76 11.99 12.28 -12.52
CA ALA A 76 12.25 12.13 -11.09
C ALA A 76 13.22 10.98 -10.82
N SER A 77 12.99 9.84 -11.48
CA SER A 77 13.85 8.65 -11.35
C SER A 77 15.27 8.90 -11.89
N ARG A 78 15.40 9.54 -13.06
CA ARG A 78 16.69 9.91 -13.64
C ARG A 78 17.47 10.91 -12.76
N TYR A 79 16.77 11.91 -12.23
CA TYR A 79 17.39 12.88 -11.31
C TYR A 79 17.81 12.24 -10.00
N ALA A 80 17.04 11.29 -9.47
CA ALA A 80 17.42 10.52 -8.28
C ALA A 80 18.71 9.73 -8.53
N HIS A 81 18.78 9.02 -9.66
CA HIS A 81 19.96 8.24 -10.06
C HIS A 81 21.20 9.14 -10.22
N ALA A 82 21.03 10.34 -10.78
CA ALA A 82 22.12 11.30 -10.96
C ALA A 82 22.45 12.13 -9.69
N GLY A 83 21.83 11.86 -8.53
CA GLY A 83 22.01 12.64 -7.29
C GLY A 83 21.45 14.07 -7.34
N GLN A 84 20.68 14.42 -8.38
CA GLN A 84 20.11 15.75 -8.60
C GLN A 84 18.80 15.95 -7.82
N PHE A 85 18.86 15.82 -6.50
CA PHE A 85 17.66 15.78 -5.64
C PHE A 85 16.81 17.05 -5.75
N ARG A 86 17.40 18.25 -5.90
CA ARG A 86 16.62 19.49 -6.08
C ARG A 86 15.70 19.42 -7.31
N ARG A 87 16.16 18.82 -8.42
CA ARG A 87 15.35 18.63 -9.63
C ARG A 87 14.33 17.51 -9.45
N MET A 88 14.71 16.41 -8.81
CA MET A 88 13.79 15.33 -8.44
C MET A 88 12.59 15.87 -7.62
N HIS A 89 12.84 16.63 -6.56
CA HIS A 89 11.78 17.18 -5.70
C HIS A 89 10.83 18.12 -6.46
N ARG A 90 11.32 18.86 -7.47
CA ARG A 90 10.46 19.67 -8.35
C ARG A 90 9.49 18.80 -9.16
N GLU A 91 9.95 17.68 -9.70
CA GLU A 91 9.08 16.74 -10.43
C GLU A 91 8.09 16.06 -9.49
N LEU A 92 8.49 15.68 -8.26
CA LEU A 92 7.56 15.17 -7.25
C LEU A 92 6.48 16.20 -6.88
N LYS A 93 6.84 17.49 -6.75
CA LYS A 93 5.88 18.58 -6.51
C LYS A 93 4.90 18.75 -7.68
N ARG A 94 5.36 18.57 -8.93
CA ARG A 94 4.48 18.56 -10.12
C ARG A 94 3.50 17.40 -10.07
N LEU A 95 3.95 16.19 -9.74
CA LEU A 95 3.09 15.02 -9.58
C LEU A 95 2.01 15.23 -8.51
N ARG A 96 2.38 15.74 -7.32
CA ARG A 96 1.43 16.11 -6.25
C ARG A 96 0.39 17.13 -6.74
N THR A 97 0.82 18.08 -7.57
CA THR A 97 -0.08 19.10 -8.14
C THR A 97 -1.11 18.47 -9.09
N PHE A 98 -0.68 17.53 -9.94
CA PHE A 98 -1.60 16.80 -10.82
C PHE A 98 -2.60 15.97 -10.02
N ILE A 99 -2.15 15.26 -8.99
CA ILE A 99 -3.05 14.46 -8.13
C ILE A 99 -4.08 15.38 -7.49
N GLY A 100 -3.65 16.46 -6.83
CA GLY A 100 -4.56 17.38 -6.16
C GLY A 100 -5.58 18.02 -7.11
N ARG A 101 -5.20 18.29 -8.36
CA ARG A 101 -6.13 18.79 -9.39
C ARG A 101 -7.20 17.75 -9.74
N ILE A 102 -6.81 16.50 -10.00
CA ILE A 102 -7.75 15.42 -10.32
C ILE A 102 -8.64 15.10 -9.12
N LEU A 103 -8.06 15.00 -7.93
CA LEU A 103 -8.78 14.72 -6.68
C LEU A 103 -9.91 15.74 -6.46
N ARG A 104 -9.60 17.04 -6.55
CA ARG A 104 -10.62 18.10 -6.44
C ARG A 104 -11.63 18.07 -7.58
N GLY A 105 -11.20 17.73 -8.79
CA GLY A 105 -12.08 17.60 -9.94
C GLY A 105 -13.11 16.48 -9.76
N ILE A 106 -12.66 15.30 -9.31
CA ILE A 106 -13.52 14.15 -9.00
C ILE A 106 -14.42 14.49 -7.81
N GLY A 107 -13.86 15.02 -6.71
CA GLY A 107 -14.60 15.38 -5.50
C GLY A 107 -15.80 16.29 -5.77
N ARG A 108 -15.64 17.30 -6.63
CA ARG A 108 -16.75 18.19 -7.03
C ARG A 108 -17.85 17.48 -7.84
N LYS A 109 -17.49 16.48 -8.65
CA LYS A 109 -18.44 15.76 -9.50
C LYS A 109 -19.20 14.66 -8.76
N ILE A 110 -18.57 14.04 -7.77
CA ILE A 110 -19.20 12.98 -6.98
C ILE A 110 -20.09 13.52 -5.85
N ALA A 111 -19.89 14.77 -5.40
CA ALA A 111 -20.64 15.37 -4.30
C ALA A 111 -22.17 15.43 -4.53
N VAL A 112 -22.62 15.27 -5.78
CA VAL A 112 -24.04 15.27 -6.16
C VAL A 112 -24.67 13.88 -6.03
N ASN A 113 -23.87 12.81 -5.95
CA ASN A 113 -24.35 11.42 -5.97
C ASN A 113 -23.72 10.59 -4.85
N VAL A 114 -24.53 10.24 -3.86
CA VAL A 114 -24.13 9.48 -2.66
C VAL A 114 -23.58 8.09 -2.99
N GLU A 115 -24.10 7.41 -4.02
CA GLU A 115 -23.64 6.08 -4.43
C GLU A 115 -22.25 6.13 -5.10
N LEU A 116 -22.03 7.17 -5.91
CA LEU A 116 -20.69 7.43 -6.45
C LEU A 116 -19.72 7.82 -5.32
N GLU A 117 -20.15 8.67 -4.39
CA GLU A 117 -19.33 9.04 -3.24
C GLU A 117 -18.87 7.80 -2.46
N ARG A 118 -19.79 6.93 -2.06
CA ARG A 118 -19.47 5.65 -1.37
C ARG A 118 -18.45 4.82 -2.11
N THR A 119 -18.55 4.75 -3.44
CA THR A 119 -17.63 3.99 -4.28
C THR A 119 -16.22 4.59 -4.29
N PHE A 120 -16.11 5.91 -4.24
CA PHE A 120 -14.83 6.63 -4.32
C PHE A 120 -14.17 6.87 -2.95
N VAL A 121 -14.93 6.85 -1.83
CA VAL A 121 -14.44 7.12 -0.47
C VAL A 121 -13.14 6.38 -0.16
N ARG A 122 -13.07 5.06 -0.44
CA ARG A 122 -11.87 4.28 -0.15
C ARG A 122 -10.65 4.76 -0.95
N LEU A 123 -10.83 5.04 -2.24
CA LEU A 123 -9.73 5.45 -3.12
C LEU A 123 -9.27 6.86 -2.80
N LEU A 124 -10.20 7.79 -2.61
CA LEU A 124 -9.89 9.18 -2.28
C LEU A 124 -9.18 9.28 -0.93
N GLY A 125 -9.66 8.56 0.10
CA GLY A 125 -9.01 8.51 1.40
C GLY A 125 -7.57 7.97 1.34
N LEU A 126 -7.30 6.95 0.51
CA LEU A 126 -5.94 6.46 0.31
C LEU A 126 -5.03 7.48 -0.37
N VAL A 127 -5.54 8.21 -1.36
CA VAL A 127 -4.77 9.24 -2.07
C VAL A 127 -4.53 10.47 -1.19
N GLU A 128 -5.51 10.87 -0.39
CA GLU A 128 -5.37 11.95 0.59
C GLU A 128 -4.32 11.60 1.65
N ARG A 129 -4.39 10.37 2.20
CA ARG A 129 -3.34 9.85 3.09
C ARG A 129 -1.97 9.89 2.43
N LEU A 130 -1.86 9.50 1.16
CA LEU A 130 -0.61 9.55 0.40
C LEU A 130 -0.08 10.98 0.26
N LEU A 131 -0.94 11.97 0.03
CA LEU A 131 -0.53 13.38 -0.08
C LEU A 131 -0.14 14.00 1.27
N ALA A 132 -0.78 13.57 2.36
CA ALA A 132 -0.51 14.03 3.72
C ALA A 132 0.77 13.43 4.32
N GLN A 133 1.19 12.27 3.81
CA GLN A 133 2.34 11.52 4.31
C GLN A 133 3.64 12.33 4.29
N LYS A 134 4.38 12.29 5.40
CA LYS A 134 5.70 12.91 5.60
C LYS A 134 6.82 11.87 5.67
N PRO A 135 8.08 12.27 5.45
CA PRO A 135 9.23 11.35 5.47
C PRO A 135 9.48 10.62 6.79
N LYS A 136 8.97 11.08 7.93
CA LYS A 136 9.22 10.45 9.24
C LYS A 136 7.99 9.73 9.83
N ASP A 137 6.93 9.56 9.04
CA ASP A 137 5.72 8.89 9.50
C ASP A 137 5.95 7.39 9.68
N LYS A 138 5.30 6.80 10.70
CA LYS A 138 5.44 5.37 11.04
C LYS A 138 4.61 4.46 10.14
N ASN A 139 3.38 4.87 9.82
CA ASN A 139 2.42 4.08 9.04
C ASN A 139 2.33 4.59 7.60
N LYS A 140 3.45 4.49 6.87
CA LYS A 140 3.51 4.93 5.48
C LYS A 140 2.80 3.98 4.55
N LEU A 141 2.14 4.54 3.54
CA LEU A 141 1.60 3.82 2.42
C LEU A 141 2.75 3.47 1.45
N TYR A 142 3.02 2.19 1.27
CA TYR A 142 4.00 1.70 0.30
C TYR A 142 3.35 1.22 -1.01
N SER A 143 2.07 0.86 -0.98
CA SER A 143 1.32 0.42 -2.15
C SER A 143 -0.14 0.82 -2.04
N LEU A 144 -0.71 1.38 -3.11
CA LEU A 144 -2.12 1.77 -3.17
C LEU A 144 -3.07 0.57 -3.31
N HIS A 145 -2.61 -0.52 -3.92
CA HIS A 145 -3.43 -1.73 -4.09
C HIS A 145 -3.33 -2.68 -2.88
N ALA A 146 -2.34 -2.45 -2.00
CA ALA A 146 -2.09 -3.23 -0.80
C ALA A 146 -1.68 -2.29 0.36
N PRO A 147 -2.62 -1.52 0.92
CA PRO A 147 -2.34 -0.52 1.95
C PRO A 147 -1.83 -1.09 3.29
N GLU A 148 -2.04 -2.39 3.52
CA GLU A 148 -1.59 -3.15 4.69
C GLU A 148 -0.10 -3.52 4.66
N VAL A 149 0.59 -3.29 3.53
CA VAL A 149 2.01 -3.59 3.41
C VAL A 149 2.83 -2.68 4.32
N VAL A 150 3.72 -3.29 5.09
CA VAL A 150 4.69 -2.63 5.97
C VAL A 150 6.10 -2.79 5.42
N CYS A 151 6.97 -1.84 5.78
CA CYS A 151 8.41 -1.90 5.52
C CYS A 151 9.14 -2.37 6.76
N ILE A 152 9.94 -3.43 6.66
CA ILE A 152 10.68 -4.01 7.78
C ILE A 152 12.15 -4.17 7.41
N SER A 153 13.03 -3.76 8.32
CA SER A 153 14.48 -3.87 8.13
C SER A 153 14.95 -5.31 8.32
N LYS A 154 15.63 -5.88 7.31
CA LYS A 154 16.18 -7.25 7.33
C LYS A 154 17.50 -7.41 8.09
N GLY A 155 18.23 -6.31 8.33
CA GLY A 155 19.63 -6.38 8.79
C GLY A 155 20.61 -6.97 7.74
N LYS A 156 20.16 -7.20 6.49
CA LYS A 156 21.00 -7.72 5.41
C LYS A 156 21.58 -6.58 4.57
N ALA A 157 22.89 -6.59 4.30
CA ALA A 157 23.57 -5.52 3.57
C ALA A 157 23.01 -5.27 2.15
N ARG A 158 22.72 -6.34 1.40
CA ARG A 158 22.25 -6.24 0.01
C ARG A 158 20.77 -5.87 -0.15
N THR A 159 19.92 -6.31 0.79
CA THR A 159 18.47 -6.04 0.80
C THR A 159 18.06 -5.61 2.21
N PRO A 160 18.30 -4.34 2.56
CA PRO A 160 18.11 -3.87 3.93
C PRO A 160 16.65 -3.83 4.36
N TYR A 161 15.70 -3.82 3.42
CA TYR A 161 14.26 -3.71 3.68
C TYR A 161 13.46 -4.79 2.95
N GLU A 162 12.38 -5.26 3.58
CA GLU A 162 11.27 -5.97 2.95
C GLU A 162 9.99 -5.18 2.97
N PHE A 163 9.16 -5.47 1.96
CA PHE A 163 7.79 -4.99 1.90
C PHE A 163 6.85 -6.20 1.90
N GLY A 164 6.04 -6.32 2.93
CA GLY A 164 5.11 -7.42 3.07
C GLY A 164 4.01 -7.17 4.08
N CYS A 165 3.15 -8.16 4.26
CA CYS A 165 2.13 -8.11 5.31
C CYS A 165 2.70 -8.73 6.58
N LYS A 166 2.42 -8.12 7.74
CA LYS A 166 2.76 -8.74 9.03
C LYS A 166 1.80 -9.90 9.26
N VAL A 167 2.34 -11.10 9.43
CA VAL A 167 1.59 -12.33 9.66
C VAL A 167 2.00 -12.92 11.00
N GLY A 168 1.01 -13.30 11.82
CA GLY A 168 1.25 -14.11 13.01
C GLY A 168 1.16 -15.58 12.64
N ILE A 169 2.24 -16.33 12.84
CA ILE A 169 2.26 -17.78 12.70
C ILE A 169 2.25 -18.35 14.11
N ALA A 170 1.17 -19.06 14.44
CA ALA A 170 1.07 -19.81 15.69
C ALA A 170 1.33 -21.28 15.39
N ARG A 171 2.33 -21.87 16.05
CA ARG A 171 2.61 -23.31 15.94
C ARG A 171 2.45 -23.96 17.31
N ARG A 172 1.80 -25.13 17.34
CA ARG A 172 1.79 -26.02 18.50
C ARG A 172 3.19 -26.58 18.72
N THR A 173 3.67 -26.58 19.96
CA THR A 173 5.01 -27.05 20.30
C THR A 173 5.01 -28.57 20.38
N ALA A 174 5.58 -29.25 19.38
CA ALA A 174 5.81 -30.70 19.43
C ALA A 174 7.20 -30.97 20.00
N ARG A 175 7.30 -31.04 21.34
CA ARG A 175 8.51 -31.31 22.16
C ARG A 175 9.68 -30.31 21.99
N GLY A 176 10.19 -29.88 23.15
CA GLY A 176 11.44 -29.14 23.44
C GLY A 176 12.32 -28.68 22.28
N TRP A 177 12.56 -27.37 22.22
CA TRP A 177 13.77 -26.83 21.58
C TRP A 177 14.95 -27.16 22.52
N CYS A 178 15.91 -27.97 22.06
CA CYS A 178 17.23 -28.09 22.65
C CYS A 178 18.15 -26.98 22.12
#